data_AF-A0A845U1M0-F1
#
_entry.id   AF-A0A845U1M0-F1
#
_cell.length_a   1.000
_cell.length_b   1.000
_cell.length_c   1.000
_cell.angle_alpha   90.00
_cell.angle_beta   90.00
_cell.angle_gamma   90.00
#
_symmetry.space_group_name_H-M   'P 1'
#
loop_
_entity.id
_entity.type
_entity.pdbx_description
1 polymer ?
#
loop_
_entity_poly.entity_id
_entity_poly.type
_entity_poly.pdbx_seq_one_letter_code
_entity_poly.pdbx_strand_id
1 'polypeptide(L)'
;MITRFKQVHTSSMVAHLWANKSQPHARNASNSLFFEHSTIYSYGSHFPVAKHIEVGKKPVILFTTRCRSNTTAKHICYVRRALPPGRALPPGDTANVFYVDNVLAQCKIEHLENHAAYRATAAELVKEFAKATRRKIECFARLEACCLEANCYAQVFKLRVKCLDPLKLVGLTQAELDAKLKAAELKNEAREKLRVERDEARRAALEITNAGNVEQWIAGVIKTLPRSSELPVYLRTARGLVNSPFPRNGEDPNEFGAIMETSLGTTVPLEDARRALRVVLVCRERTRSWLRNGATLGATLQVGDFYVDLITETGDVVAGCHKIRWAEIERFAKSMRWL
;
A
#
# COMPACT_ATOMS: atom_id res chain seq x y z
N MET A 1 5.05 -45.77 17.94
CA MET A 1 5.67 -44.59 18.57
C MET A 1 4.73 -43.41 18.30
N ILE A 2 4.00 -42.91 19.31
CA ILE A 2 3.02 -41.82 19.12
C ILE A 2 3.81 -40.50 19.07
N THR A 3 3.96 -39.93 17.88
CA THR A 3 4.62 -38.64 17.68
C THR A 3 3.78 -37.55 18.35
N ARG A 4 4.28 -36.98 19.45
CA ARG A 4 3.56 -35.96 20.23
C ARG A 4 3.81 -34.58 19.61
N PHE A 5 2.88 -34.11 18.79
CA PHE A 5 2.95 -32.77 18.20
C PHE A 5 2.58 -31.69 19.22
N LYS A 6 3.27 -30.55 19.18
CA LYS A 6 2.86 -29.34 19.90
C LYS A 6 1.52 -28.88 19.33
N GLN A 7 0.48 -28.80 20.15
CA GLN A 7 -0.86 -28.46 19.68
C GLN A 7 -1.17 -26.97 19.68
N VAL A 8 -0.53 -26.19 20.55
CA VAL A 8 -0.83 -24.76 20.75
C VAL A 8 0.25 -23.89 20.11
N HIS A 9 -0.14 -23.03 19.16
CA HIS A 9 0.76 -22.13 18.45
C HIS A 9 0.19 -20.70 18.31
N THR A 10 0.94 -19.79 17.71
CA THR A 10 0.39 -18.48 17.31
C THR A 10 -0.58 -18.66 16.14
N SER A 11 -1.58 -17.77 15.98
CA SER A 11 -2.56 -17.87 14.88
C SER A 11 -1.91 -17.95 13.49
N SER A 12 -0.83 -17.21 13.26
CA SER A 12 -0.07 -17.28 12.00
C SER A 12 0.58 -18.65 11.81
N MET A 13 1.17 -19.24 12.86
CA MET A 13 1.80 -20.55 12.79
C MET A 13 0.77 -21.65 12.57
N VAL A 14 -0.41 -21.58 13.22
CA VAL A 14 -1.53 -22.51 12.97
C VAL A 14 -1.91 -22.52 11.48
N ALA A 15 -2.01 -21.34 10.86
CA ALA A 15 -2.30 -21.22 9.43
C ALA A 15 -1.19 -21.85 8.55
N HIS A 16 0.09 -21.63 8.87
CA HIS A 16 1.21 -22.23 8.13
C HIS A 16 1.28 -23.75 8.29
N LEU A 17 1.03 -24.28 9.49
CA LEU A 17 1.00 -25.72 9.75
C LEU A 17 -0.10 -26.41 8.93
N TRP A 18 -1.29 -25.79 8.85
CA TRP A 18 -2.38 -26.27 8.00
C TRP A 18 -2.02 -26.20 6.51
N ALA A 19 -1.56 -25.05 6.02
CA ALA A 19 -1.28 -24.83 4.60
C ALA A 19 -0.21 -25.80 4.05
N ASN A 20 0.78 -26.15 4.87
CA ASN A 20 1.85 -27.09 4.52
C ASN A 20 1.52 -28.55 4.88
N LYS A 21 0.31 -28.84 5.40
CA LYS A 21 -0.12 -30.16 5.89
C LYS A 21 0.90 -30.80 6.86
N SER A 22 1.57 -30.01 7.69
CA SER A 22 2.69 -30.46 8.52
C SER A 22 2.26 -31.22 9.78
N GLN A 23 1.02 -31.03 10.24
CA GLN A 23 0.43 -31.70 11.40
C GLN A 23 -1.05 -32.02 11.10
N PRO A 24 -1.65 -33.03 11.76
CA PRO A 24 -3.07 -33.35 11.58
C PRO A 24 -4.02 -32.38 12.30
N HIS A 25 -3.57 -31.71 13.37
CA HIS A 25 -4.34 -30.73 14.10
C HIS A 25 -3.45 -29.73 14.84
N ALA A 26 -3.88 -28.48 14.92
CA ALA A 26 -3.29 -27.47 15.79
C ALA A 26 -4.30 -26.36 16.09
N ARG A 27 -4.08 -25.63 17.18
CA ARG A 27 -4.92 -24.51 17.63
C ARG A 27 -4.11 -23.35 18.17
N ASN A 28 -4.71 -22.17 18.22
CA ASN A 28 -4.14 -21.06 18.96
C ASN A 28 -4.50 -21.12 20.46
N ALA A 29 -3.84 -20.28 21.27
CA ALA A 29 -4.03 -20.28 22.72
C ALA A 29 -5.50 -20.06 23.13
N SER A 30 -6.20 -19.16 22.44
CA SER A 30 -7.61 -18.83 22.66
C SER A 30 -8.61 -19.80 22.02
N ASN A 31 -8.13 -20.87 21.37
CA ASN A 31 -8.95 -21.81 20.59
C ASN A 31 -9.88 -21.17 19.54
N SER A 32 -9.54 -19.96 19.09
CA SER A 32 -10.34 -19.18 18.13
C SER A 32 -9.88 -19.37 16.68
N LEU A 33 -8.72 -19.98 16.46
CA LEU A 33 -8.26 -20.44 15.15
C LEU A 33 -7.64 -21.81 15.34
N PHE A 34 -8.18 -22.79 14.66
CA PHE A 34 -7.72 -24.18 14.75
C PHE A 34 -8.00 -24.90 13.44
N PHE A 35 -7.30 -25.99 13.20
CA PHE A 35 -7.61 -26.87 12.07
C PHE A 35 -7.65 -28.32 12.52
N GLU A 36 -8.48 -29.07 11.83
CA GLU A 36 -8.60 -30.52 11.97
C GLU A 36 -8.50 -31.12 10.58
N HIS A 37 -7.49 -31.97 10.40
CA HIS A 37 -7.17 -32.63 9.14
C HIS A 37 -7.05 -31.62 7.99
N SER A 38 -8.00 -31.65 7.05
CA SER A 38 -7.98 -30.83 5.85
C SER A 38 -8.63 -29.46 6.01
N THR A 39 -9.35 -29.20 7.11
CA THR A 39 -10.16 -27.97 7.25
C THR A 39 -9.67 -27.10 8.39
N ILE A 40 -9.51 -25.80 8.11
CA ILE A 40 -9.19 -24.77 9.10
C ILE A 40 -10.42 -23.93 9.41
N TYR A 41 -10.66 -23.67 10.70
CA TYR A 41 -11.86 -23.04 11.25
C TYR A 41 -11.52 -21.80 12.06
N SER A 42 -12.44 -20.83 12.09
CA SER A 42 -12.35 -19.64 12.93
C SER A 42 -13.51 -19.60 13.92
N TYR A 43 -13.22 -19.39 15.20
CA TYR A 43 -14.10 -19.41 16.38
C TYR A 43 -14.79 -20.73 16.68
N GLY A 44 -15.22 -21.48 15.67
CA GLY A 44 -15.85 -22.78 15.86
C GLY A 44 -16.03 -23.52 14.53
N SER A 45 -16.42 -24.79 14.63
CA SER A 45 -16.64 -25.68 13.48
C SER A 45 -17.72 -25.18 12.51
N HIS A 46 -18.62 -24.30 12.96
CA HIS A 46 -19.63 -23.65 12.14
C HIS A 46 -19.07 -22.64 11.13
N PHE A 47 -17.80 -22.22 11.27
CA PHE A 47 -17.16 -21.28 10.35
C PHE A 47 -15.85 -21.86 9.76
N PRO A 48 -15.96 -22.71 8.73
CA PRO A 48 -14.83 -23.19 7.95
C PRO A 48 -14.23 -22.04 7.14
N VAL A 49 -12.95 -21.77 7.33
CA VAL A 49 -12.21 -20.73 6.59
C VAL A 49 -11.70 -21.28 5.27
N ALA A 50 -11.08 -22.45 5.29
CA ALA A 50 -10.59 -23.10 4.10
C ALA A 50 -10.49 -24.62 4.28
N LYS A 51 -10.56 -25.36 3.17
CA LYS A 51 -10.50 -26.82 3.15
C LYS A 51 -9.63 -27.30 1.99
N HIS A 52 -8.67 -28.17 2.30
CA HIS A 52 -8.00 -28.98 1.28
C HIS A 52 -8.93 -30.09 0.80
N ILE A 53 -9.04 -30.22 -0.52
CA ILE A 53 -9.75 -31.32 -1.18
C ILE A 53 -8.86 -31.88 -2.29
N GLU A 54 -9.11 -33.12 -2.66
CA GLU A 54 -8.43 -33.78 -3.78
C GLU A 54 -9.47 -34.07 -4.85
N VAL A 55 -9.30 -33.46 -6.02
CA VAL A 55 -10.17 -33.68 -7.17
C VAL A 55 -9.38 -34.47 -8.20
N GLY A 56 -9.51 -35.79 -8.17
CA GLY A 56 -8.61 -36.69 -8.87
C GLY A 56 -7.20 -36.63 -8.25
N LYS A 57 -6.17 -36.34 -9.06
CA LYS A 57 -4.76 -36.18 -8.61
C LYS A 57 -4.36 -34.71 -8.36
N LYS A 58 -5.32 -33.78 -8.39
CA LYS A 58 -5.03 -32.34 -8.24
C LYS A 58 -5.44 -31.85 -6.85
N PRO A 59 -4.51 -31.28 -6.05
CA PRO A 59 -4.84 -30.69 -4.77
C PRO A 59 -5.56 -29.35 -4.99
N VAL A 60 -6.77 -29.21 -4.45
CA VAL A 60 -7.62 -28.01 -4.56
C VAL A 60 -7.88 -27.47 -3.16
N ILE A 61 -8.03 -26.16 -3.03
CA ILE A 61 -8.37 -25.48 -1.78
C ILE A 61 -9.65 -24.70 -2.00
N LEU A 62 -10.67 -25.01 -1.22
CA LEU A 62 -11.85 -24.16 -1.11
C LEU A 62 -11.60 -23.13 -0.01
N PHE A 63 -11.81 -21.86 -0.31
CA PHE A 63 -11.55 -20.74 0.58
C PHE A 63 -12.83 -19.93 0.77
N THR A 64 -13.13 -19.49 1.98
CA THR A 64 -14.37 -18.76 2.26
C THR A 64 -14.39 -17.37 1.61
N THR A 65 -15.51 -17.01 0.99
CA THR A 65 -15.88 -15.63 0.62
C THR A 65 -16.45 -14.84 1.81
N ARG A 66 -16.96 -15.56 2.81
CA ARG A 66 -17.69 -14.99 3.94
C ARG A 66 -16.74 -14.36 4.96
N CYS A 67 -17.16 -13.25 5.55
CA CYS A 67 -16.50 -12.62 6.68
C CYS A 67 -17.57 -12.14 7.67
N ARG A 68 -17.43 -12.50 8.96
CA ARG A 68 -18.44 -12.17 10.00
C ARG A 68 -17.97 -11.13 11.01
N SER A 69 -16.67 -10.87 11.12
CA SER A 69 -16.09 -9.94 12.10
C SER A 69 -14.67 -9.52 11.72
N ASN A 70 -14.17 -8.43 12.32
CA ASN A 70 -12.78 -7.98 12.15
C ASN A 70 -11.74 -9.03 12.55
N THR A 71 -12.03 -9.84 13.58
CA THR A 71 -11.16 -10.94 14.01
C THR A 71 -11.18 -12.10 13.01
N THR A 72 -12.35 -12.43 12.46
CA THR A 72 -12.48 -13.41 11.38
C THR A 72 -11.73 -12.95 10.13
N ALA A 73 -11.78 -11.65 9.80
CA ALA A 73 -10.99 -11.06 8.72
C ALA A 73 -9.48 -11.25 8.94
N LYS A 74 -8.99 -11.04 10.18
CA LYS A 74 -7.58 -11.30 10.54
C LYS A 74 -7.21 -12.77 10.37
N HIS A 75 -8.06 -13.70 10.83
CA HIS A 75 -7.83 -15.13 10.63
C HIS A 75 -7.77 -15.50 9.15
N ILE A 76 -8.73 -15.04 8.35
CA ILE A 76 -8.75 -15.19 6.89
C ILE A 76 -7.43 -14.67 6.28
N CYS A 77 -6.95 -13.51 6.71
CA CYS A 77 -5.68 -12.97 6.24
C CYS A 77 -4.48 -13.86 6.61
N TYR A 78 -4.43 -14.42 7.82
CA TYR A 78 -3.36 -15.36 8.19
C TYR A 78 -3.38 -16.61 7.32
N VAL A 79 -4.55 -17.22 7.12
CA VAL A 79 -4.69 -18.41 6.25
C VAL A 79 -4.31 -18.09 4.82
N ARG A 80 -4.77 -16.96 4.27
CA ARG A 80 -4.44 -16.54 2.91
C ARG A 80 -2.95 -16.30 2.72
N ARG A 81 -2.25 -15.71 3.69
CA ARG A 81 -0.80 -15.46 3.65
C ARG A 81 0.04 -16.71 3.86
N ALA A 82 -0.53 -17.74 4.48
CA ALA A 82 0.13 -19.03 4.66
C ALA A 82 0.15 -19.86 3.37
N LEU A 83 -0.76 -19.59 2.44
CA LEU A 83 -0.74 -20.18 1.10
C LEU A 83 0.39 -19.53 0.29
N PRO A 84 1.11 -20.31 -0.55
CA PRO A 84 2.14 -19.77 -1.42
C PRO A 84 1.58 -18.64 -2.30
N PRO A 85 2.37 -17.61 -2.64
CA PRO A 85 1.94 -16.52 -3.51
C PRO A 85 1.74 -17.02 -4.95
N GLY A 86 0.63 -17.73 -5.18
CA GLY A 86 0.18 -18.20 -6.48
C GLY A 86 -0.99 -17.36 -6.96
N ARG A 87 -0.71 -16.14 -7.43
CA ARG A 87 -1.62 -15.41 -8.32
C ARG A 87 -0.89 -15.10 -9.62
N ALA A 88 -0.77 -16.13 -10.44
CA ALA A 88 -0.72 -15.99 -11.88
C ALA A 88 -1.23 -17.31 -12.45
N LEU A 89 -2.45 -17.30 -12.98
CA LEU A 89 -2.81 -18.25 -14.04
C LEU A 89 -1.74 -18.09 -15.14
N PRO A 90 -1.11 -19.19 -15.57
CA PRO A 90 -1.72 -20.13 -16.52
C PRO A 90 -1.95 -21.54 -15.94
N PRO A 91 -2.67 -22.43 -16.67
CA PRO A 91 -3.06 -23.76 -16.22
C PRO A 91 -1.85 -24.73 -16.30
N GLY A 92 -0.88 -24.53 -15.43
CA GLY A 92 0.32 -25.35 -15.33
C GLY A 92 0.30 -26.16 -14.06
N ASP A 93 0.72 -25.57 -12.93
CA ASP A 93 1.04 -26.41 -11.77
C ASP A 93 0.95 -25.75 -10.38
N THR A 94 0.41 -24.53 -10.23
CA THR A 94 0.38 -23.92 -8.87
C THR A 94 -0.83 -23.03 -8.59
N ALA A 95 -1.56 -23.44 -7.54
CA ALA A 95 -2.67 -22.79 -6.80
C ALA A 95 -4.11 -22.94 -7.35
N ASN A 96 -4.68 -24.12 -7.16
CA ASN A 96 -6.12 -24.43 -7.27
C ASN A 96 -6.93 -23.87 -6.07
N VAL A 97 -6.90 -22.56 -5.82
CA VAL A 97 -7.67 -21.95 -4.73
C VAL A 97 -8.95 -21.33 -5.29
N PHE A 98 -10.11 -21.77 -4.82
CA PHE A 98 -11.42 -21.24 -5.22
C PHE A 98 -12.13 -20.58 -4.05
N TYR A 99 -12.59 -19.35 -4.25
CA TYR A 99 -13.33 -18.60 -3.25
C TYR A 99 -14.82 -18.92 -3.33
N VAL A 100 -15.34 -19.66 -2.34
CA VAL A 100 -16.70 -20.17 -2.31
C VAL A 100 -17.41 -19.88 -1.01
N ASP A 101 -18.74 -19.90 -1.06
CA ASP A 101 -19.63 -19.73 0.09
C ASP A 101 -19.70 -20.99 0.96
N ASN A 102 -19.82 -22.16 0.32
CA ASN A 102 -19.81 -23.46 0.98
C ASN A 102 -18.44 -24.13 0.81
N VAL A 103 -17.54 -23.86 1.76
CA VAL A 103 -16.19 -24.45 1.84
C VAL A 103 -16.22 -25.96 2.10
N LEU A 104 -17.30 -26.47 2.70
CA LEU A 104 -17.40 -27.87 3.10
C LEU A 104 -17.97 -28.77 2.02
N ALA A 105 -18.37 -28.24 0.86
CA ALA A 105 -18.96 -28.97 -0.26
C ALA A 105 -18.25 -30.30 -0.52
N GLN A 106 -19.04 -31.37 -0.56
CA GLN A 106 -18.62 -32.76 -0.72
C GLN A 106 -19.28 -33.42 -1.93
N CYS A 107 -20.48 -32.96 -2.30
CA CYS A 107 -21.24 -33.54 -3.38
C CYS A 107 -21.43 -32.58 -4.56
N LYS A 108 -21.83 -33.13 -5.70
CA LYS A 108 -22.04 -32.36 -6.93
C LYS A 108 -23.09 -31.25 -6.77
N ILE A 109 -24.11 -31.48 -5.94
CA ILE A 109 -25.20 -30.52 -5.71
C ILE A 109 -24.65 -29.27 -4.99
N GLU A 110 -23.86 -29.44 -3.92
CA GLU A 110 -23.24 -28.32 -3.20
C GLU A 110 -22.23 -27.55 -4.08
N HIS A 111 -21.49 -28.24 -4.95
CA HIS A 111 -20.64 -27.57 -5.93
C HIS A 111 -21.46 -26.79 -6.97
N LEU A 112 -22.65 -27.26 -7.35
CA LEU A 112 -23.56 -26.49 -8.21
C LEU A 112 -24.09 -25.24 -7.50
N GLU A 113 -24.38 -25.30 -6.21
CA GLU A 113 -24.77 -24.13 -5.40
C GLU A 113 -23.66 -23.08 -5.34
N ASN A 114 -22.41 -23.52 -5.09
CA ASN A 114 -21.25 -22.63 -5.15
C ASN A 114 -21.08 -21.99 -6.53
N HIS A 115 -21.26 -22.77 -7.61
CA HIS A 115 -21.22 -22.23 -8.96
C HIS A 115 -22.38 -21.24 -9.24
N ALA A 116 -23.56 -21.48 -8.67
CA ALA A 116 -24.68 -20.55 -8.74
C ALA A 116 -24.36 -19.21 -8.04
N ALA A 117 -23.63 -19.24 -6.92
CA ALA A 117 -23.16 -18.02 -6.24
C ALA A 117 -22.19 -17.20 -7.11
N TYR A 118 -21.26 -17.85 -7.84
CA TYR A 118 -20.43 -17.16 -8.84
C TYR A 118 -21.28 -16.49 -9.93
N ARG A 119 -22.31 -17.18 -10.43
CA ARG A 119 -23.23 -16.61 -11.43
C ARG A 119 -24.00 -15.40 -10.92
N ALA A 120 -24.49 -15.46 -9.68
CA ALA A 120 -25.15 -14.31 -9.04
C ALA A 120 -24.17 -13.12 -8.91
N THR A 121 -22.92 -13.40 -8.50
CA THR A 121 -21.86 -12.39 -8.41
C THR A 121 -21.55 -11.76 -9.77
N ALA A 122 -21.42 -12.57 -10.82
CA ALA A 122 -21.22 -12.08 -12.18
C ALA A 122 -22.39 -11.20 -12.65
N ALA A 123 -23.63 -11.56 -12.33
CA ALA A 123 -24.80 -10.73 -12.66
C ALA A 123 -24.78 -9.37 -11.95
N GLU A 124 -24.35 -9.31 -10.69
CA GLU A 124 -24.16 -8.03 -9.98
C GLU A 124 -23.00 -7.21 -10.57
N LEU A 125 -21.90 -7.85 -10.96
CA LEU A 125 -20.77 -7.18 -11.62
C LEU A 125 -21.16 -6.60 -12.99
N VAL A 126 -22.04 -7.26 -13.74
CA VAL A 126 -22.61 -6.71 -14.99
C VAL A 126 -23.40 -5.43 -14.70
N LYS A 127 -24.24 -5.41 -13.65
CA LYS A 127 -24.97 -4.20 -13.23
C LYS A 127 -24.01 -3.09 -12.80
N GLU A 128 -22.95 -3.43 -12.06
CA GLU A 128 -21.91 -2.48 -11.64
C GLU A 128 -21.20 -1.88 -12.86
N PHE A 129 -20.78 -2.72 -13.82
CA PHE A 129 -20.14 -2.30 -15.07
C PHE A 129 -21.03 -1.38 -15.92
N ALA A 130 -22.33 -1.68 -16.01
CA ALA A 130 -23.30 -0.85 -16.73
C ALA A 130 -23.35 0.57 -16.15
N LYS A 131 -23.37 0.71 -14.82
CA LYS A 131 -23.40 1.99 -14.10
C LYS A 131 -22.03 2.68 -14.01
N ALA A 132 -20.94 1.92 -14.12
CA ALA A 132 -19.59 2.43 -13.92
C ALA A 132 -19.20 3.45 -15.00
N THR A 133 -18.66 4.58 -14.54
CA THR A 133 -18.06 5.62 -15.40
C THR A 133 -16.57 5.69 -15.15
N ARG A 134 -16.15 6.07 -13.94
CA ARG A 134 -14.73 6.21 -13.56
C ARG A 134 -14.02 4.86 -13.43
N ARG A 135 -14.67 3.90 -12.76
CA ARG A 135 -14.08 2.59 -12.44
C ARG A 135 -14.41 1.54 -13.50
N LYS A 136 -14.73 1.94 -14.74
CA LYS A 136 -15.27 1.02 -15.74
C LYS A 136 -14.29 -0.11 -16.08
N ILE A 137 -13.01 0.22 -16.17
CA ILE A 137 -11.90 -0.73 -16.38
C ILE A 137 -11.82 -1.74 -15.23
N GLU A 138 -11.78 -1.25 -13.99
CA GLU A 138 -11.75 -2.08 -12.78
C GLU A 138 -12.98 -3.01 -12.68
N CYS A 139 -14.18 -2.48 -12.96
CA CYS A 139 -15.41 -3.26 -12.91
C CYS A 139 -15.40 -4.39 -13.95
N PHE A 140 -14.90 -4.14 -15.17
CA PHE A 140 -14.81 -5.18 -16.20
C PHE A 140 -13.75 -6.24 -15.83
N ALA A 141 -12.57 -5.82 -15.36
CA ALA A 141 -11.53 -6.75 -14.91
C ALA A 141 -12.01 -7.67 -13.77
N ARG A 142 -12.82 -7.13 -12.85
CA ARG A 142 -13.47 -7.93 -11.78
C ARG A 142 -14.47 -8.93 -12.34
N LEU A 143 -15.28 -8.55 -13.34
CA LEU A 143 -16.20 -9.46 -14.02
C LEU A 143 -15.45 -10.59 -14.73
N GLU A 144 -14.42 -10.26 -15.50
CA GLU A 144 -13.60 -11.23 -16.21
C GLU A 144 -12.95 -12.24 -15.26
N ALA A 145 -12.33 -11.76 -14.18
CA ALA A 145 -11.74 -12.62 -13.15
C ALA A 145 -12.79 -13.56 -12.52
N CYS A 146 -14.00 -13.05 -12.24
CA CYS A 146 -15.09 -13.85 -11.70
C CYS A 146 -15.56 -14.94 -12.69
N CYS A 147 -15.73 -14.59 -13.98
CA CYS A 147 -16.10 -15.55 -15.01
C CYS A 147 -15.02 -16.63 -15.19
N LEU A 148 -13.75 -16.25 -15.22
CA LEU A 148 -12.63 -17.17 -15.33
C LEU A 148 -12.59 -18.15 -14.15
N GLU A 149 -12.68 -17.64 -12.93
CA GLU A 149 -12.69 -18.48 -11.71
C GLU A 149 -13.88 -19.44 -11.72
N ALA A 150 -15.08 -18.98 -12.06
CA ALA A 150 -16.29 -19.80 -12.16
C ALA A 150 -16.16 -20.93 -13.20
N ASN A 151 -15.58 -20.62 -14.37
CA ASN A 151 -15.35 -21.60 -15.43
C ASN A 151 -14.31 -22.64 -15.02
N CYS A 152 -13.20 -22.21 -14.42
CA CYS A 152 -12.18 -23.11 -13.86
C CYS A 152 -12.78 -24.01 -12.78
N TYR A 153 -13.63 -23.46 -11.90
CA TYR A 153 -14.36 -24.23 -10.89
C TYR A 153 -15.23 -25.31 -11.54
N ALA A 154 -16.08 -24.91 -12.50
CA ALA A 154 -16.94 -25.85 -13.22
C ALA A 154 -16.15 -26.97 -13.90
N GLN A 155 -14.99 -26.65 -14.49
CA GLN A 155 -14.11 -27.61 -15.13
C GLN A 155 -13.51 -28.60 -14.13
N VAL A 156 -12.95 -28.11 -13.00
CA VAL A 156 -12.34 -28.94 -11.96
C VAL A 156 -13.36 -29.93 -11.40
N PHE A 157 -14.56 -29.47 -11.07
CA PHE A 157 -15.61 -30.30 -10.47
C PHE A 157 -16.49 -31.02 -11.51
N LYS A 158 -16.15 -30.96 -12.80
CA LYS A 158 -16.89 -31.59 -13.91
C LYS A 158 -18.41 -31.27 -13.87
N LEU A 159 -18.73 -30.01 -13.60
CA LEU A 159 -20.10 -29.51 -13.53
C LEU A 159 -20.65 -29.31 -14.95
N ARG A 160 -21.87 -29.78 -15.19
CA ARG A 160 -22.56 -29.60 -16.48
C ARG A 160 -23.28 -28.25 -16.48
N VAL A 161 -22.51 -27.17 -16.60
CA VAL A 161 -23.00 -25.79 -16.56
C VAL A 161 -22.48 -25.02 -17.77
N LYS A 162 -23.27 -24.06 -18.26
CA LYS A 162 -22.85 -23.19 -19.36
C LYS A 162 -21.70 -22.29 -18.91
N CYS A 163 -20.64 -22.25 -19.72
CA CYS A 163 -19.49 -21.36 -19.55
C CYS A 163 -19.95 -19.89 -19.49
N LEU A 164 -19.39 -19.13 -18.56
CA LEU A 164 -19.59 -17.70 -18.44
C LEU A 164 -18.63 -16.97 -19.35
N ASP A 165 -19.18 -16.15 -20.24
CA ASP A 165 -18.43 -15.32 -21.18
C ASP A 165 -18.72 -13.85 -20.84
N PRO A 166 -17.71 -13.10 -20.36
CA PRO A 166 -17.92 -11.74 -19.88
C PRO A 166 -18.48 -10.82 -20.98
N LEU A 167 -18.06 -10.97 -22.24
CA LEU A 167 -18.54 -10.17 -23.37
C LEU A 167 -20.02 -10.45 -23.65
N LYS A 168 -20.41 -11.72 -23.66
CA LYS A 168 -21.82 -12.11 -23.84
C LYS A 168 -22.70 -11.65 -22.69
N LEU A 169 -22.18 -11.66 -21.46
CA LEU A 169 -22.93 -11.20 -20.29
C LEU A 169 -23.20 -9.70 -20.30
N VAL A 170 -22.26 -8.89 -20.81
CA VAL A 170 -22.48 -7.45 -20.98
C VAL A 170 -23.14 -7.07 -22.29
N GLY A 171 -23.33 -8.04 -23.20
CA GLY A 171 -23.95 -7.82 -24.52
C GLY A 171 -23.10 -6.95 -25.44
N LEU A 172 -21.77 -7.08 -25.40
CA LEU A 172 -20.84 -6.29 -26.21
C LEU A 172 -19.93 -7.19 -27.04
N THR A 173 -19.51 -6.70 -28.20
CA THR A 173 -18.37 -7.21 -28.94
C THR A 173 -17.05 -6.73 -28.32
N GLN A 174 -15.94 -7.39 -28.67
CA GLN A 174 -14.61 -6.98 -28.20
C GLN A 174 -14.30 -5.52 -28.60
N ALA A 175 -14.61 -5.13 -29.84
CA ALA A 175 -14.38 -3.77 -30.32
C ALA A 175 -15.18 -2.71 -29.54
N GLU A 176 -16.45 -3.00 -29.22
CA GLU A 176 -17.28 -2.09 -28.41
C GLU A 176 -16.79 -1.97 -26.97
N LEU A 177 -16.30 -3.07 -26.40
CA LEU A 177 -15.68 -3.06 -25.07
C LEU A 177 -14.43 -2.19 -25.08
N ASP A 178 -13.50 -2.42 -26.01
CA ASP A 178 -12.24 -1.69 -26.11
C ASP A 178 -12.48 -0.19 -26.28
N ALA A 179 -13.45 0.18 -27.11
CA ALA A 179 -13.87 1.58 -27.26
C ALA A 179 -14.39 2.18 -25.94
N LYS A 180 -15.21 1.44 -25.17
CA LYS A 180 -15.71 1.89 -23.86
C LYS A 180 -14.60 2.02 -22.81
N LEU A 181 -13.65 1.10 -22.79
CA LEU A 181 -12.53 1.12 -21.84
C LEU A 181 -11.58 2.27 -22.14
N LYS A 182 -11.21 2.46 -23.41
CA LYS A 182 -10.37 3.59 -23.87
C LYS A 182 -11.03 4.94 -23.58
N ALA A 183 -12.34 5.06 -23.80
CA ALA A 183 -13.08 6.27 -23.47
C ALA A 183 -13.12 6.56 -21.95
N ALA A 184 -13.13 5.52 -21.11
CA ALA A 184 -13.07 5.68 -19.66
C ALA A 184 -11.67 6.11 -19.19
N GLU A 185 -10.62 5.53 -19.78
CA GLU A 185 -9.21 5.89 -19.51
C GLU A 185 -8.94 7.37 -19.82
N LEU A 186 -9.26 7.82 -21.04
CA LEU A 186 -9.09 9.22 -21.44
C LEU A 186 -9.83 10.20 -20.52
N LYS A 187 -11.05 9.84 -20.08
CA LYS A 187 -11.82 10.66 -19.13
C LYS A 187 -11.18 10.72 -17.75
N ASN A 188 -10.57 9.62 -17.29
CA ASN A 188 -9.89 9.58 -16.01
C ASN A 188 -8.59 10.39 -16.07
N GLU A 189 -7.80 10.27 -17.13
CA GLU A 189 -6.60 11.05 -17.36
C GLU A 189 -6.89 12.55 -17.41
N ALA A 190 -7.91 12.97 -18.18
CA ALA A 190 -8.31 14.38 -18.27
C ALA A 190 -8.72 14.93 -16.89
N ARG A 191 -9.45 14.14 -16.09
CA ARG A 191 -9.83 14.53 -14.73
C ARG A 191 -8.65 14.61 -13.78
N GLU A 192 -7.69 13.71 -13.91
CA GLU A 192 -6.49 13.73 -13.10
C GLU A 192 -5.62 14.94 -13.42
N LYS A 193 -5.46 15.28 -14.70
CA LYS A 193 -4.79 16.52 -15.13
C LYS A 193 -5.47 17.75 -14.54
N LEU A 194 -6.79 17.86 -14.67
CA LEU A 194 -7.56 18.95 -14.07
C LEU A 194 -7.44 19.01 -12.54
N ARG A 195 -7.35 17.85 -11.86
CA ARG A 195 -7.13 17.79 -10.41
C ARG A 195 -5.75 18.34 -10.06
N VAL A 196 -4.71 17.89 -10.76
CA VAL A 196 -3.33 18.37 -10.57
C VAL A 196 -3.23 19.87 -10.83
N GLU A 197 -3.78 20.35 -11.94
CA GLU A 197 -3.82 21.78 -12.30
C GLU A 197 -4.55 22.62 -11.25
N ARG A 198 -5.72 22.16 -10.76
CA ARG A 198 -6.46 22.84 -9.71
C ARG A 198 -5.69 22.87 -8.39
N ASP A 199 -5.07 21.76 -8.01
CA ASP A 199 -4.30 21.64 -6.79
C ASP A 199 -2.99 22.47 -6.88
N GLU A 200 -2.41 22.63 -8.08
CA GLU A 200 -1.33 23.58 -8.37
C GLU A 200 -1.78 25.04 -8.28
N ALA A 201 -2.90 25.39 -8.91
CA ALA A 201 -3.46 26.75 -8.86
C ALA A 201 -3.84 27.16 -7.43
N ARG A 202 -4.41 26.22 -6.65
CA ARG A 202 -4.73 26.44 -5.24
C ARG A 202 -3.47 26.69 -4.42
N ARG A 203 -2.40 25.92 -4.65
CA ARG A 203 -1.11 26.13 -4.00
C ARG A 203 -0.51 27.48 -4.37
N ALA A 204 -0.51 27.87 -5.63
CA ALA A 204 -0.03 29.17 -6.08
C ALA A 204 -0.81 30.33 -5.43
N ALA A 205 -2.14 30.23 -5.35
CA ALA A 205 -2.97 31.24 -4.69
C ALA A 205 -2.70 31.35 -3.17
N LEU A 206 -2.46 30.21 -2.51
CA LEU A 206 -2.06 30.17 -1.11
C LEU A 206 -0.67 30.80 -0.91
N GLU A 207 0.29 30.51 -1.79
CA GLU A 207 1.63 31.11 -1.75
C GLU A 207 1.56 32.65 -1.88
N ILE A 208 0.74 33.18 -2.79
CA ILE A 208 0.54 34.64 -2.96
C ILE A 208 -0.08 35.25 -1.70
N THR A 209 -1.13 34.64 -1.17
CA THR A 209 -1.86 35.16 -0.01
C THR A 209 -0.99 35.13 1.25
N ASN A 210 -0.13 34.11 1.39
CA ASN A 210 0.77 33.99 2.53
C ASN A 210 2.13 34.67 2.35
N ALA A 211 2.43 35.29 1.21
CA ALA A 211 3.74 35.91 0.97
C ALA A 211 4.11 36.92 2.06
N GLY A 212 3.20 37.82 2.45
CA GLY A 212 3.44 38.78 3.53
C GLY A 212 3.67 38.11 4.90
N ASN A 213 2.95 37.01 5.19
CA ASN A 213 3.16 36.24 6.42
C ASN A 213 4.52 35.53 6.41
N VAL A 214 4.97 35.04 5.25
CA VAL A 214 6.29 34.41 5.08
C VAL A 214 7.39 35.42 5.33
N GLU A 215 7.29 36.63 4.80
CA GLU A 215 8.26 37.71 5.05
C GLU A 215 8.33 38.09 6.53
N GLN A 216 7.17 38.31 7.17
CA GLN A 216 7.10 38.60 8.60
C GLN A 216 7.67 37.44 9.44
N TRP A 217 7.46 36.19 9.04
CA TRP A 217 7.99 35.03 9.74
C TRP A 217 9.51 34.91 9.56
N ILE A 218 10.03 35.10 8.35
CA ILE A 218 11.49 35.12 8.07
C ILE A 218 12.17 36.22 8.88
N ALA A 219 11.55 37.41 8.99
CA ALA A 219 12.06 38.52 9.80
C ALA A 219 11.93 38.31 11.32
N GLY A 220 11.26 37.24 11.76
CA GLY A 220 11.02 36.95 13.17
C GLY A 220 9.93 37.81 13.83
N VAL A 221 9.19 38.59 13.05
CA VAL A 221 8.06 39.42 13.54
C VAL A 221 6.92 38.55 14.05
N ILE A 222 6.60 37.47 13.33
CA ILE A 222 5.66 36.45 13.78
C ILE A 222 6.38 35.16 14.16
N LYS A 223 5.96 34.55 15.27
CA LYS A 223 6.60 33.34 15.82
C LYS A 223 6.36 32.12 14.96
N THR A 224 5.14 31.96 14.43
CA THR A 224 4.71 30.78 13.68
C THR A 224 4.07 31.18 12.36
N LEU A 225 4.45 30.52 11.26
CA LEU A 225 3.74 30.67 9.99
C LEU A 225 2.42 29.89 10.05
N PRO A 226 1.28 30.47 9.64
CA PRO A 226 0.01 29.73 9.54
C PRO A 226 0.18 28.44 8.74
N ARG A 227 -0.07 27.30 9.40
CA ARG A 227 0.21 25.97 8.86
C ARG A 227 -0.80 25.60 7.78
N SER A 228 -0.32 25.32 6.57
CA SER A 228 -1.07 24.60 5.55
C SER A 228 -0.18 23.49 5.02
N SER A 229 -0.68 22.25 5.00
CA SER A 229 0.02 21.10 4.41
C SER A 229 0.27 21.27 2.91
N GLU A 230 -0.38 22.25 2.28
CA GLU A 230 -0.29 22.53 0.84
C GLU A 230 0.81 23.56 0.52
N LEU A 231 1.31 24.29 1.51
CA LEU A 231 2.38 25.28 1.31
C LEU A 231 3.76 24.64 1.34
N PRO A 232 4.72 25.16 0.57
CA PRO A 232 6.11 24.72 0.68
C PRO A 232 6.68 25.04 2.06
N VAL A 233 7.68 24.25 2.47
CA VAL A 233 8.43 24.52 3.69
C VAL A 233 9.40 25.67 3.43
N TYR A 234 9.34 26.70 4.28
CA TYR A 234 10.26 27.85 4.27
C TYR A 234 11.29 27.71 5.39
N LEU A 235 12.43 28.37 5.23
CA LEU A 235 13.57 28.35 6.14
C LEU A 235 13.85 29.76 6.67
N ARG A 236 14.19 29.87 7.95
CA ARG A 236 14.70 31.11 8.54
C ARG A 236 15.85 30.84 9.48
N THR A 237 16.63 31.87 9.75
CA THR A 237 17.59 31.85 10.85
C THR A 237 16.86 32.29 12.11
N ALA A 238 16.99 31.49 13.18
CA ALA A 238 16.41 31.79 14.48
C ALA A 238 17.47 31.62 15.58
N ARG A 239 17.11 32.01 16.81
CA ARG A 239 17.89 31.66 18.00
C ARG A 239 17.21 30.53 18.76
N GLY A 240 17.99 29.52 19.16
CA GLY A 240 17.51 28.41 19.96
C GLY A 240 18.67 27.53 20.43
N LEU A 241 18.33 26.38 21.02
CA LEU A 241 19.31 25.42 21.49
C LEU A 241 20.06 24.81 20.30
N VAL A 242 21.39 24.96 20.30
CA VAL A 242 22.27 24.28 19.37
C VAL A 242 22.67 22.96 20.02
N ASN A 243 21.81 21.95 19.90
CA ASN A 243 22.19 20.60 20.32
C ASN A 243 23.27 20.08 19.35
N SER A 244 24.53 20.23 19.73
CA SER A 244 25.65 19.58 19.03
C SER A 244 25.88 18.20 19.66
N PRO A 245 25.63 17.09 18.94
CA PRO A 245 25.93 15.75 19.46
C PRO A 245 27.44 15.50 19.65
N PHE A 246 28.31 16.42 19.20
CA PHE A 246 29.77 16.38 19.37
C PHE A 246 30.30 17.77 19.73
N PRO A 247 30.11 18.25 20.98
CA PRO A 247 30.65 19.54 21.41
C PRO A 247 32.18 19.51 21.32
N ARG A 248 32.80 20.57 20.77
CA ARG A 248 34.26 20.70 20.90
C ARG A 248 34.60 20.93 22.37
N ASN A 249 35.80 20.52 22.79
CA ASN A 249 36.23 20.61 24.20
C ASN A 249 35.97 22.01 24.77
N GLY A 250 34.99 22.11 25.69
CA GLY A 250 34.61 23.35 26.38
C GLY A 250 33.30 23.99 25.95
N GLU A 251 32.63 23.51 24.89
CA GLU A 251 31.32 24.00 24.45
C GLU A 251 30.17 23.34 25.25
N ASP A 252 29.20 24.14 25.71
CA ASP A 252 27.99 23.62 26.33
C ASP A 252 27.12 22.95 25.24
N PRO A 253 26.77 21.65 25.36
CA PRO A 253 25.89 20.99 24.40
C PRO A 253 24.48 21.60 24.32
N ASN A 254 24.12 22.51 25.23
CA ASN A 254 22.88 23.29 25.23
C ASN A 254 23.12 24.79 24.96
N GLU A 255 24.19 25.15 24.25
CA GLU A 255 24.48 26.56 23.93
C GLU A 255 23.33 27.19 23.11
N PHE A 256 22.89 28.37 23.53
CA PHE A 256 21.82 29.12 22.86
C PHE A 256 22.41 29.94 21.71
N GLY A 257 22.29 29.42 20.50
CA GLY A 257 22.98 29.93 19.31
C GLY A 257 22.06 30.10 18.10
N ALA A 258 22.69 30.37 16.95
CA ALA A 258 21.97 30.52 15.70
C ALA A 258 21.65 29.14 15.09
N ILE A 259 20.37 28.95 14.73
CA ILE A 259 19.83 27.69 14.19
C ILE A 259 19.05 27.98 12.90
N MET A 260 18.89 26.94 12.07
CA MET A 260 17.92 26.96 10.97
C MET A 260 16.59 26.46 11.50
N GLU A 261 15.52 27.24 11.31
CA GLU A 261 14.16 26.85 11.63
C GLU A 261 13.34 26.72 10.33
N THR A 262 12.50 25.70 10.26
CA THR A 262 11.54 25.48 9.17
C THR A 262 10.17 26.05 9.52
N SER A 263 9.36 26.40 8.52
CA SER A 263 8.00 26.93 8.73
C SER A 263 7.04 25.97 9.45
N LEU A 264 7.42 24.70 9.58
CA LEU A 264 6.70 23.68 10.33
C LEU A 264 7.17 23.57 11.80
N GLY A 265 8.13 24.40 12.23
CA GLY A 265 8.63 24.47 13.60
C GLY A 265 9.80 23.55 13.91
N THR A 266 10.31 22.82 12.92
CA THR A 266 11.51 21.98 13.07
C THR A 266 12.76 22.85 13.05
N THR A 267 13.71 22.57 13.94
CA THR A 267 14.97 23.31 14.05
C THR A 267 16.16 22.37 13.88
N VAL A 268 17.24 22.87 13.28
CA VAL A 268 18.52 22.16 13.16
C VAL A 268 19.71 23.13 13.31
N PRO A 269 20.89 22.65 13.73
CA PRO A 269 22.11 23.47 13.75
C PRO A 269 22.47 24.02 12.37
N LEU A 270 22.95 25.26 12.29
CA LEU A 270 23.35 25.88 11.03
C LEU A 270 24.51 25.14 10.34
N GLU A 271 25.46 24.62 11.12
CA GLU A 271 26.57 23.84 10.55
C GLU A 271 26.06 22.56 9.87
N ASP A 272 25.07 21.90 10.46
CA ASP A 272 24.44 20.70 9.90
C ASP A 272 23.73 21.00 8.59
N ALA A 273 22.95 22.08 8.57
CA ALA A 273 22.30 22.57 7.36
C ALA A 273 23.34 22.90 6.26
N ARG A 274 24.46 23.55 6.62
CA ARG A 274 25.56 23.84 5.69
C ARG A 274 26.23 22.58 5.17
N ARG A 275 26.41 21.55 6.00
CA ARG A 275 26.94 20.24 5.58
C ARG A 275 25.99 19.56 4.60
N ALA A 276 24.69 19.58 4.89
CA ALA A 276 23.67 19.01 4.02
C ALA A 276 23.64 19.71 2.64
N LEU A 277 23.76 21.04 2.60
CA LEU A 277 23.80 21.80 1.35
C LEU A 277 24.89 21.30 0.39
N ARG A 278 26.08 20.93 0.89
CA ARG A 278 27.15 20.39 0.03
C ARG A 278 26.74 19.10 -0.68
N VAL A 279 25.99 18.24 -0.01
CA VAL A 279 25.46 17.01 -0.63
C VAL A 279 24.40 17.36 -1.69
N VAL A 280 23.52 18.31 -1.39
CA VAL A 280 22.50 18.79 -2.34
C VAL A 280 23.14 19.37 -3.62
N LEU A 281 24.19 20.18 -3.47
CA LEU A 281 24.94 20.74 -4.61
C LEU A 281 25.53 19.65 -5.48
N VAL A 282 26.19 18.65 -4.89
CA VAL A 282 26.76 17.50 -5.63
C VAL A 282 25.66 16.74 -6.39
N CYS A 283 24.47 16.58 -5.80
CA CYS A 283 23.34 15.93 -6.45
C CYS A 283 22.87 16.72 -7.69
N ARG A 284 22.75 18.05 -7.59
CA ARG A 284 22.40 18.92 -8.72
C ARG A 284 23.45 18.92 -9.82
N GLU A 285 24.71 19.14 -9.46
CA GLU A 285 25.84 19.19 -10.41
C GLU A 285 25.96 17.90 -11.22
N ARG A 286 25.70 16.75 -10.58
CA ARG A 286 25.75 15.44 -11.22
C ARG A 286 24.41 14.99 -11.81
N THR A 287 23.37 15.81 -11.70
CA THR A 287 21.98 15.48 -12.11
C THR A 287 21.59 14.09 -11.61
N ARG A 288 21.80 13.85 -10.32
CA ARG A 288 21.63 12.53 -9.71
C ARG A 288 20.87 12.65 -8.40
N SER A 289 19.86 11.80 -8.24
CA SER A 289 19.14 11.69 -6.98
C SER A 289 19.96 10.93 -5.92
N TRP A 290 19.79 11.34 -4.67
CA TRP A 290 20.32 10.64 -3.51
C TRP A 290 19.15 10.11 -2.69
N LEU A 291 19.17 8.82 -2.35
CA LEU A 291 18.14 8.17 -1.54
C LEU A 291 18.82 7.57 -0.31
N ARG A 292 18.21 7.76 0.86
CA ARG A 292 18.67 7.13 2.09
C ARG A 292 18.70 5.61 1.92
N ASN A 293 19.82 4.99 2.32
CA ASN A 293 20.07 3.55 2.16
C ASN A 293 20.02 3.05 0.70
N GLY A 294 20.25 3.92 -0.28
CA GLY A 294 20.32 3.56 -1.70
C GLY A 294 21.58 2.76 -2.07
N ALA A 295 21.49 2.00 -3.16
CA ALA A 295 22.48 1.00 -3.61
C ALA A 295 23.89 1.53 -3.91
N THR A 296 24.10 2.84 -4.00
CA THR A 296 25.37 3.41 -4.48
C THR A 296 26.13 4.25 -3.46
N LEU A 297 25.55 4.52 -2.30
CA LEU A 297 26.18 5.18 -1.16
C LEU A 297 25.31 4.82 0.05
N GLY A 298 25.68 3.78 0.80
CA GLY A 298 25.04 3.41 2.07
C GLY A 298 25.23 4.46 3.19
N ALA A 299 25.39 5.72 2.82
CA ALA A 299 25.57 6.84 3.72
C ALA A 299 24.20 7.32 4.19
N THR A 300 24.06 7.51 5.50
CA THR A 300 23.00 8.29 6.10
C THR A 300 23.42 9.77 6.07
N LEU A 301 22.48 10.66 5.72
CA LEU A 301 22.68 12.11 5.86
C LEU A 301 21.83 12.60 7.02
N GLN A 302 22.48 12.80 8.16
CA GLN A 302 21.86 13.36 9.36
C GLN A 302 22.00 14.90 9.37
N VAL A 303 20.93 15.58 9.76
CA VAL A 303 20.85 17.04 9.89
C VAL A 303 20.14 17.34 11.21
N GLY A 304 20.88 17.72 12.24
CA GLY A 304 20.38 17.75 13.62
C GLY A 304 19.89 16.36 14.05
N ASP A 305 18.68 16.29 14.59
CA ASP A 305 18.04 15.03 15.02
C ASP A 305 17.34 14.27 13.87
N PHE A 306 17.38 14.82 12.65
CA PHE A 306 16.63 14.31 11.51
C PHE A 306 17.54 13.66 10.47
N TYR A 307 16.93 12.80 9.66
CA TYR A 307 17.62 12.18 8.53
C TYR A 307 16.95 12.64 7.24
N VAL A 308 17.77 12.93 6.24
CA VAL A 308 17.29 13.16 4.87
C VAL A 308 16.90 11.81 4.28
N ASP A 309 15.73 11.75 3.65
CA ASP A 309 15.21 10.55 3.00
C ASP A 309 15.51 10.56 1.49
N LEU A 310 15.37 11.73 0.85
CA LEU A 310 15.59 11.91 -0.59
C LEU A 310 16.14 13.31 -0.89
N ILE A 311 17.09 13.38 -1.83
CA ILE A 311 17.46 14.58 -2.56
C ILE A 311 17.20 14.30 -4.04
N THR A 312 16.38 15.13 -4.69
CA THR A 312 16.09 14.97 -6.12
C THR A 312 17.26 15.46 -6.98
N GLU A 313 17.28 15.09 -8.26
CA GLU A 313 18.24 15.61 -9.23
C GLU A 313 18.17 17.14 -9.40
N THR A 314 17.01 17.73 -9.12
CA THR A 314 16.79 19.19 -9.14
C THR A 314 17.26 19.88 -7.85
N GLY A 315 17.60 19.12 -6.81
CA GLY A 315 18.06 19.63 -5.51
C GLY A 315 16.97 19.85 -4.47
N ASP A 316 15.73 19.36 -4.69
CA ASP A 316 14.69 19.36 -3.66
C ASP A 316 15.04 18.33 -2.59
N VAL A 317 14.76 18.66 -1.33
CA VAL A 317 15.08 17.81 -0.18
C VAL A 317 13.80 17.32 0.48
N VAL A 318 13.74 16.02 0.78
CA VAL A 318 12.68 15.39 1.58
C VAL A 318 13.28 14.79 2.85
N ALA A 319 12.74 15.18 3.99
CA ALA A 319 13.09 14.65 5.31
C ALA A 319 11.81 14.46 6.14
N GLY A 320 11.37 13.22 6.29
CA GLY A 320 10.10 12.87 6.92
C GLY A 320 8.92 13.56 6.25
N CYS A 321 8.19 14.37 7.01
CA CYS A 321 7.06 15.16 6.52
C CYS A 321 7.46 16.49 5.83
N HIS A 322 8.75 16.82 5.76
CA HIS A 322 9.22 18.09 5.19
C HIS A 322 9.66 17.89 3.75
N LYS A 323 9.09 18.67 2.84
CA LYS A 323 9.58 18.83 1.46
C LYS A 323 10.02 20.28 1.26
N ILE A 324 11.32 20.49 1.11
CA ILE A 324 11.93 21.81 0.93
C ILE A 324 12.39 21.90 -0.53
N ARG A 325 11.87 22.90 -1.25
CA ARG A 325 12.23 23.12 -2.67
C ARG A 325 13.64 23.71 -2.78
N TRP A 326 14.36 23.36 -3.85
CA TRP A 326 15.68 23.93 -4.13
C TRP A 326 15.69 25.46 -4.09
N ALA A 327 14.69 26.11 -4.70
CA ALA A 327 14.61 27.58 -4.73
C ALA A 327 14.65 28.21 -3.32
N GLU A 328 14.05 27.55 -2.33
CA GLU A 328 14.07 28.00 -0.94
C GLU A 328 15.41 27.70 -0.26
N ILE A 329 16.00 26.53 -0.52
CA ILE A 329 17.34 26.18 -0.04
C ILE A 329 18.36 27.20 -0.56
N GLU A 330 18.28 27.55 -1.85
CA GLU A 330 19.14 28.53 -2.49
C GLU A 330 18.96 29.92 -1.90
N ARG A 331 17.71 30.36 -1.70
CA ARG A 331 17.39 31.65 -1.04
C ARG A 331 18.02 31.71 0.36
N PHE A 332 17.81 30.67 1.16
CA PHE A 332 18.35 30.60 2.51
C PHE A 332 19.89 30.58 2.49
N ALA A 333 20.50 29.74 1.66
CA ALA A 333 21.95 29.62 1.54
C ALA A 333 22.63 30.94 1.09
N LYS A 334 22.03 31.67 0.14
CA LYS A 334 22.48 33.02 -0.26
C LYS A 334 22.40 34.01 0.91
N SER A 335 21.31 33.99 1.68
CA SER A 335 21.16 34.85 2.88
C SER A 335 22.24 34.58 3.93
N MET A 336 22.70 33.33 4.02
CA MET A 336 23.77 32.89 4.92
C MET A 336 25.18 33.01 4.32
N ARG A 337 25.31 33.49 3.07
CA ARG A 337 26.58 33.57 2.31
C ARG A 337 27.29 32.20 2.18
N TRP A 338 26.52 31.15 1.97
CA TRP A 338 27.04 29.80 1.70
C TRP A 338 27.20 29.51 0.21
N LEU A 339 26.55 30.32 -0.64
CA LEU A 339 26.58 30.31 -2.10
C LEU A 339 26.98 31.68 -2.63
#